data_AF-A0A6M4B1C4-F1
#
_entry.id   AF-A0A6M4B1C4-F1
#
_cell.length_a   1.000
_cell.length_b   1.000
_cell.length_c   1.000
_cell.angle_alpha   90.00
_cell.angle_beta   90.00
_cell.angle_gamma   90.00
#
_symmetry.space_group_name_H-M   'P 1'
#
loop_
_entity.id
_entity.type
_entity.pdbx_description
1 polymer ?
#
loop_
_entity_poly.entity_id
_entity_poly.type
_entity_poly.pdbx_seq_one_letter_code
_entity_poly.pdbx_strand_id
1 'polypeptide(L)'
;MPFFNKINLIYNKSIRSFYFLKTYSTIFINNYTTRRSFSMLIYSFSLLIYSFSMPERSPAIEKISFFYKAYFVRRSRKICGASSSSSSRKSFSLRGYSLRESRKLEKNVFFSRPNEVSCPLENDKNKPIDPWFITGFTDAEGSFKVHLEKNQDKWRVRPRFQIKLDIRDLSLLKEIKAYFNHIGSINIYNKECVYKVRSLNEVAIIISHFDKYILMSQKRADFDLFKLIVNKLNSQEQHLTYQGLEEIVSIGVSMNLGLSSLVRDNFSNIIPVARPLVKNIVIPDPEWIAGFVSGKGSFSIYASQSVDKPVSLSFRVFHYELGAKDDELLKFLGYFFNCGNFNYHEDKKAVIFVIRKFEDINHKIIPFFDKYKIKGVKYQDFKDWSEAAKIIESKNHLTQEGHNEIRRIRKNMNSYRL
;
A
#
# COMPACT_ATOMS: atom_id res chain seq x y z
N MET A 1 30.21 -45.51 -24.69
CA MET A 1 31.27 -44.64 -24.10
C MET A 1 30.89 -43.16 -23.77
N PRO A 2 29.62 -42.67 -23.71
CA PRO A 2 29.35 -41.32 -23.17
C PRO A 2 28.92 -41.28 -21.68
N PHE A 3 28.45 -42.41 -21.11
CA PHE A 3 27.86 -42.42 -19.78
C PHE A 3 28.91 -42.40 -18.65
N PHE A 4 30.01 -43.12 -18.81
CA PHE A 4 31.11 -43.16 -17.84
C PHE A 4 31.86 -41.82 -17.71
N ASN A 5 32.00 -41.05 -18.79
CA ASN A 5 32.63 -39.72 -18.73
C ASN A 5 31.76 -38.69 -18.00
N LYS A 6 30.43 -38.81 -18.05
CA LYS A 6 29.51 -37.93 -17.31
C LYS A 6 29.54 -38.22 -15.81
N ILE A 7 29.61 -39.50 -15.43
CA ILE A 7 29.74 -39.90 -14.03
C ILE A 7 31.10 -39.48 -13.46
N ASN A 8 32.20 -39.66 -14.20
CA ASN A 8 33.53 -39.20 -13.76
C ASN A 8 33.65 -37.68 -13.62
N LEU A 9 32.94 -36.90 -14.46
CA LEU A 9 32.89 -35.43 -14.32
C LEU A 9 32.09 -34.98 -13.09
N ILE A 10 30.98 -35.68 -12.79
CA ILE A 10 30.15 -35.42 -11.61
C ILE A 10 30.88 -35.84 -10.34
N TYR A 11 31.56 -37.00 -10.36
CA TYR A 11 32.34 -37.52 -9.23
C TYR A 11 33.57 -36.64 -8.92
N ASN A 12 34.32 -36.20 -9.94
CA ASN A 12 35.43 -35.25 -9.74
C ASN A 12 34.99 -33.85 -9.32
N LYS A 13 33.81 -33.37 -9.77
CA LYS A 13 33.20 -32.13 -9.26
C LYS A 13 32.76 -32.27 -7.81
N SER A 14 32.22 -33.43 -7.42
CA SER A 14 31.82 -33.70 -6.04
C SER A 14 33.03 -33.74 -5.10
N ILE A 15 34.12 -34.40 -5.49
CA ILE A 15 35.35 -34.49 -4.69
C ILE A 15 36.02 -33.12 -4.54
N ARG A 16 36.16 -32.33 -5.63
CA ARG A 16 36.69 -30.96 -5.54
C ARG A 16 35.82 -30.05 -4.67
N SER A 17 34.50 -30.21 -4.74
CA SER A 17 33.55 -29.50 -3.87
C SER A 17 33.72 -29.90 -2.40
N PHE A 18 33.96 -31.18 -2.11
CA PHE A 18 34.13 -31.70 -0.76
C PHE A 18 35.45 -31.26 -0.13
N TYR A 19 36.55 -31.26 -0.90
CA TYR A 19 37.83 -30.70 -0.43
C TYR A 19 37.74 -29.19 -0.24
N PHE A 20 37.08 -28.46 -1.15
CA PHE A 20 36.88 -27.02 -1.01
C PHE A 20 36.05 -26.68 0.25
N LEU A 21 34.98 -27.44 0.51
CA LEU A 21 34.15 -27.32 1.71
C LEU A 21 34.90 -27.67 2.99
N LYS A 22 35.76 -28.70 2.96
CA LYS A 22 36.57 -29.12 4.12
C LYS A 22 37.66 -28.09 4.43
N THR A 23 38.31 -27.51 3.42
CA THR A 23 39.28 -26.42 3.63
C THR A 23 38.60 -25.13 4.07
N TYR A 24 37.43 -24.80 3.49
CA TYR A 24 36.64 -23.62 3.91
C TYR A 24 36.13 -23.75 5.34
N SER A 25 35.59 -24.91 5.73
CA SER A 25 35.07 -25.13 7.08
C SER A 25 36.18 -25.11 8.13
N THR A 26 37.36 -25.66 7.82
CA THR A 26 38.51 -25.65 8.75
C THR A 26 39.07 -24.24 8.96
N ILE A 27 39.08 -23.40 7.91
CA ILE A 27 39.51 -21.99 8.00
C ILE A 27 38.46 -21.11 8.72
N PHE A 28 37.15 -21.43 8.57
CA PHE A 28 36.05 -20.64 9.15
C PHE A 28 35.72 -20.99 10.61
N ILE A 29 35.82 -22.27 11.00
CA ILE A 29 35.50 -22.72 12.38
C ILE A 29 36.51 -22.15 13.38
N ASN A 30 37.77 -21.94 12.99
CA ASN A 30 38.80 -21.43 13.90
C ASN A 30 38.77 -19.91 14.12
N ASN A 31 37.94 -19.13 13.39
CA ASN A 31 38.04 -17.66 13.41
C ASN A 31 36.78 -16.91 13.88
N TYR A 32 35.65 -17.56 14.15
CA TYR A 32 34.42 -16.83 14.50
C TYR A 32 33.49 -17.57 15.48
N THR A 33 33.44 -17.09 16.74
CA THR A 33 32.65 -17.67 17.85
C THR A 33 31.38 -16.87 18.19
N THR A 34 30.64 -16.32 17.20
CA THR A 34 29.37 -15.61 17.49
C THR A 34 28.20 -15.97 16.57
N ARG A 35 26.98 -15.89 17.14
CA ARG A 35 25.67 -16.29 16.55
C ARG A 35 25.36 -15.66 15.18
N ARG A 36 25.91 -14.48 14.87
CA ARG A 36 25.76 -13.79 13.56
C ARG A 36 26.51 -14.51 12.43
N SER A 37 27.62 -15.15 12.75
CA SER A 37 28.45 -15.91 11.80
C SER A 37 27.70 -17.13 11.28
N PHE A 38 26.84 -17.73 12.11
CA PHE A 38 26.04 -18.91 11.77
C PHE A 38 24.88 -18.59 10.80
N SER A 39 24.22 -17.43 10.97
CA SER A 39 23.17 -16.96 10.05
C SER A 39 23.71 -16.70 8.64
N MET A 40 24.91 -16.11 8.55
CA MET A 40 25.60 -15.91 7.28
C MET A 40 26.02 -17.23 6.64
N LEU A 41 26.38 -18.23 7.46
CA LEU A 41 26.74 -19.57 6.99
C LEU A 41 25.54 -20.28 6.36
N ILE A 42 24.37 -20.22 7.01
CA ILE A 42 23.11 -20.76 6.48
C ILE A 42 22.76 -20.08 5.16
N TYR A 43 22.82 -18.74 5.10
CA TYR A 43 22.47 -18.01 3.88
C TYR A 43 23.40 -18.29 2.70
N SER A 44 24.70 -18.49 2.99
CA SER A 44 25.71 -18.83 1.99
C SER A 44 25.51 -20.26 1.46
N PHE A 45 25.17 -21.20 2.34
CA PHE A 45 24.85 -22.59 1.97
C PHE A 45 23.56 -22.66 1.13
N SER A 46 22.53 -21.90 1.50
CA SER A 46 21.27 -21.84 0.75
C SER A 46 21.46 -21.32 -0.67
N LEU A 47 22.28 -20.28 -0.85
CA LEU A 47 22.61 -19.75 -2.18
C LEU A 47 23.45 -20.73 -3.01
N LEU A 48 24.36 -21.46 -2.36
CA LEU A 48 25.19 -22.45 -3.02
C LEU A 48 24.33 -23.60 -3.55
N ILE A 49 23.44 -24.15 -2.70
CA ILE A 49 22.47 -25.19 -3.09
C ILE A 49 21.58 -24.69 -4.24
N TYR A 50 21.09 -23.45 -4.15
CA TYR A 50 20.26 -22.86 -5.20
C TYR A 50 21.00 -22.73 -6.54
N SER A 51 22.30 -22.42 -6.51
CA SER A 51 23.13 -22.30 -7.72
C SER A 51 23.47 -23.64 -8.39
N PHE A 52 23.43 -24.75 -7.65
CA PHE A 52 23.67 -26.10 -8.19
C PHE A 52 22.40 -26.79 -8.71
N SER A 53 21.20 -26.32 -8.32
CA SER A 53 19.92 -26.97 -8.63
C SER A 53 19.28 -26.57 -9.97
N MET A 54 19.87 -25.65 -10.75
CA MET A 54 19.25 -25.16 -11.99
C MET A 54 20.06 -25.50 -13.24
N PRO A 55 19.49 -26.27 -14.18
CA PRO A 55 20.12 -26.55 -15.47
C PRO A 55 19.62 -25.53 -16.49
N GLU A 56 20.25 -24.35 -16.59
CA GLU A 56 20.44 -23.61 -17.87
C GLU A 56 21.05 -22.21 -17.65
N ARG A 57 21.93 -21.84 -18.60
CA ARG A 57 22.73 -20.60 -18.57
C ARG A 57 21.97 -19.45 -19.23
N SER A 58 21.42 -18.54 -18.42
CA SER A 58 20.91 -17.24 -18.90
C SER A 58 21.99 -16.14 -18.73
N PRO A 59 22.20 -15.24 -19.72
CA PRO A 59 23.15 -14.12 -19.64
C PRO A 59 22.88 -13.15 -18.48
N ALA A 60 21.64 -13.12 -17.96
CA ALA A 60 21.28 -12.34 -16.79
C ALA A 60 21.95 -12.89 -15.51
N ILE A 61 22.17 -14.21 -15.45
CA ILE A 61 22.78 -14.90 -14.31
C ILE A 61 24.30 -14.68 -14.29
N GLU A 62 24.96 -14.61 -15.46
CA GLU A 62 26.38 -14.24 -15.54
C GLU A 62 26.63 -12.80 -15.07
N LYS A 63 25.73 -11.86 -15.39
CA LYS A 63 25.80 -10.49 -14.87
C LYS A 63 25.65 -10.46 -13.35
N ILE A 64 24.69 -11.21 -12.79
CA ILE A 64 24.51 -11.31 -11.33
C ILE A 64 25.77 -11.93 -10.68
N SER A 65 26.29 -13.02 -11.24
CA SER A 65 27.53 -13.66 -10.76
C SER A 65 28.74 -12.70 -10.79
N PHE A 66 28.88 -11.92 -11.86
CA PHE A 66 29.96 -10.94 -12.03
C PHE A 66 29.86 -9.81 -11.00
N PHE A 67 28.68 -9.24 -10.78
CA PHE A 67 28.47 -8.18 -9.79
C PHE A 67 28.74 -8.66 -8.36
N TYR A 68 28.31 -9.87 -8.00
CA TYR A 68 28.57 -10.42 -6.68
C TYR A 68 30.04 -10.84 -6.49
N LYS A 69 30.72 -11.33 -7.53
CA LYS A 69 32.19 -11.54 -7.51
C LYS A 69 32.93 -10.22 -7.29
N ALA A 70 32.57 -9.16 -8.00
CA ALA A 70 33.19 -7.84 -7.85
C ALA A 70 32.94 -7.26 -6.44
N TYR A 71 31.75 -7.45 -5.89
CA TYR A 71 31.40 -7.05 -4.52
C TYR A 71 32.25 -7.76 -3.47
N PHE A 72 32.45 -9.08 -3.61
CA PHE A 72 33.28 -9.86 -2.69
C PHE A 72 34.76 -9.49 -2.77
N VAL A 73 35.32 -9.30 -3.97
CA VAL A 73 36.73 -8.88 -4.16
C VAL A 73 37.00 -7.49 -3.56
N ARG A 74 36.01 -6.58 -3.63
CA ARG A 74 36.13 -5.23 -3.06
C ARG A 74 36.03 -5.23 -1.53
N ARG A 75 35.30 -6.19 -0.94
CA ARG A 75 35.11 -6.31 0.51
C ARG A 75 36.22 -7.11 1.18
N SER A 76 36.83 -8.09 0.50
CA SER A 76 38.02 -8.80 0.98
C SER A 76 39.27 -7.91 0.98
N ARG A 77 39.44 -7.03 -0.02
CA ARG A 77 40.51 -6.00 -0.01
C ARG A 77 40.41 -5.00 1.14
N LYS A 78 39.20 -4.75 1.65
CA LYS A 78 38.97 -3.88 2.84
C LYS A 78 39.31 -4.57 4.17
N ILE A 79 39.43 -5.90 4.18
CA ILE A 79 39.73 -6.70 5.38
C ILE A 79 41.22 -7.11 5.40
N CYS A 80 41.90 -7.16 4.25
CA CYS A 80 43.33 -7.45 4.15
C CYS A 80 44.25 -6.21 4.30
N GLY A 81 43.70 -5.03 4.60
CA GLY A 81 44.43 -3.77 4.72
C GLY A 81 44.75 -3.33 6.16
N ALA A 82 44.94 -4.27 7.08
CA ALA A 82 45.35 -3.96 8.45
C ALA A 82 46.26 -5.06 9.01
N SER A 83 47.52 -5.08 8.55
CA SER A 83 48.67 -5.57 9.33
C SER A 83 49.97 -5.19 8.61
N SER A 84 50.57 -4.08 9.02
CA SER A 84 52.03 -3.94 9.16
C SER A 84 52.38 -2.54 9.70
N SER A 85 53.19 -2.57 10.75
CA SER A 85 53.84 -1.47 11.44
C SER A 85 54.94 -0.81 10.61
N SER A 86 55.08 0.52 10.67
CA SER A 86 56.28 1.26 11.10
C SER A 86 56.49 2.62 10.39
N SER A 87 56.82 3.62 11.21
CA SER A 87 57.68 4.81 10.97
C SER A 87 57.25 5.97 10.04
N SER A 88 57.16 7.14 10.70
CA SER A 88 57.61 8.48 10.29
C SER A 88 56.70 9.43 9.49
N ARG A 89 56.25 10.47 10.21
CA ARG A 89 56.06 11.90 9.87
C ARG A 89 55.67 12.28 8.42
N LYS A 90 54.50 12.91 8.27
CA LYS A 90 54.35 14.38 8.09
C LYS A 90 52.87 14.82 8.10
N SER A 91 52.67 15.96 8.75
CA SER A 91 51.49 16.83 8.98
C SER A 91 50.35 16.83 7.95
N PHE A 92 49.10 17.00 8.41
CA PHE A 92 48.34 18.28 8.34
C PHE A 92 47.00 18.19 9.13
N SER A 93 46.48 19.35 9.51
CA SER A 93 45.67 19.68 10.71
C SER A 93 44.24 19.13 10.83
N LEU A 94 43.83 18.88 12.08
CA LEU A 94 42.46 18.64 12.53
C LEU A 94 41.67 19.95 12.73
N ARG A 95 40.49 20.08 12.11
CA ARG A 95 39.32 20.77 12.67
C ARG A 95 38.07 19.96 12.37
N GLY A 96 37.30 19.70 13.41
CA GLY A 96 36.41 18.55 13.52
C GLY A 96 34.99 18.77 13.00
N TYR A 97 34.27 17.65 12.91
CA TYR A 97 32.81 17.57 12.99
C TYR A 97 32.42 16.21 13.55
N SER A 98 31.52 16.23 14.54
CA SER A 98 30.88 15.05 15.12
C SER A 98 29.96 14.39 14.10
N LEU A 99 30.07 13.07 13.96
CA LEU A 99 29.21 12.26 13.08
C LEU A 99 28.04 11.69 13.88
N ARG A 100 26.85 12.30 13.71
CA ARG A 100 25.56 11.64 13.94
C ARG A 100 25.27 10.77 12.71
N GLU A 101 25.32 9.46 12.89
CA GLU A 101 25.01 8.46 11.85
C GLU A 101 23.55 8.58 11.37
N SER A 102 23.37 8.99 10.12
CA SER A 102 22.13 8.76 9.36
C SER A 102 22.34 7.52 8.48
N ARG A 103 21.62 6.43 8.75
CA ARG A 103 21.60 5.25 7.88
C ARG A 103 20.89 5.58 6.57
N LYS A 104 21.64 5.82 5.51
CA LYS A 104 21.18 5.65 4.11
C LYS A 104 21.02 4.16 3.83
N LEU A 105 19.78 3.67 3.79
CA LEU A 105 19.45 2.41 3.11
C LEU A 105 19.21 2.75 1.62
N GLU A 106 20.02 2.15 0.75
CA GLU A 106 20.01 2.39 -0.69
C GLU A 106 18.71 1.90 -1.34
N LYS A 107 18.13 2.79 -2.15
CA LYS A 107 16.99 2.60 -3.03
C LYS A 107 17.31 1.56 -4.11
N ASN A 108 16.62 0.43 -4.09
CA ASN A 108 16.42 -0.42 -5.27
C ASN A 108 14.99 -0.99 -5.21
N VAL A 109 14.03 -0.18 -5.65
CA VAL A 109 12.68 -0.66 -5.99
C VAL A 109 12.52 -0.45 -7.48
N PHE A 110 12.27 -1.55 -8.21
CA PHE A 110 11.96 -1.54 -9.63
C PHE A 110 10.65 -0.79 -9.86
N PHE A 111 10.75 0.46 -10.31
CA PHE A 111 9.66 1.13 -10.99
C PHE A 111 9.98 1.15 -12.48
N SER A 112 9.03 0.72 -13.31
CA SER A 112 8.95 1.21 -14.69
C SER A 112 8.88 2.74 -14.59
N ARG A 113 9.86 3.44 -15.17
CA ARG A 113 9.85 4.90 -15.22
C ARG A 113 8.51 5.35 -15.83
N PRO A 114 7.81 6.35 -15.27
CA PRO A 114 6.75 6.99 -16.03
C PRO A 114 7.40 7.63 -17.26
N ASN A 115 7.05 7.15 -18.45
CA ASN A 115 7.42 7.82 -19.68
C ASN A 115 6.93 9.28 -19.59
N GLU A 116 7.75 10.22 -20.06
CA GLU A 116 7.30 11.56 -20.39
C GLU A 116 6.14 11.41 -21.38
N VAL A 117 4.93 11.76 -20.94
CA VAL A 117 3.73 11.74 -21.76
C VAL A 117 3.11 13.12 -21.68
N SER A 118 3.04 13.74 -22.85
CA SER A 118 2.44 15.04 -23.14
C SER A 118 1.06 15.20 -22.53
N CYS A 119 0.79 16.40 -22.01
CA CYS A 119 -0.52 16.81 -21.50
C CYS A 119 -1.59 16.73 -22.59
N PRO A 120 -2.71 16.02 -22.37
CA PRO A 120 -3.91 16.24 -23.16
C PRO A 120 -4.73 17.35 -22.50
N LEU A 121 -4.75 18.52 -23.13
CA LEU A 121 -5.86 19.47 -23.04
C LEU A 121 -6.99 18.90 -23.91
N GLU A 122 -8.11 18.45 -23.30
CA GLU A 122 -9.51 18.65 -23.75
C GLU A 122 -10.53 17.68 -23.11
N ASN A 123 -11.70 18.25 -22.76
CA ASN A 123 -13.02 17.66 -22.44
C ASN A 123 -13.14 16.25 -21.80
N ASP A 124 -12.98 16.21 -20.47
CA ASP A 124 -13.00 15.02 -19.60
C ASP A 124 -14.41 14.55 -19.14
N LYS A 125 -15.50 15.11 -19.69
CA LYS A 125 -16.86 14.82 -19.19
C LYS A 125 -17.44 13.47 -19.63
N ASN A 126 -16.88 12.84 -20.65
CA ASN A 126 -17.39 11.59 -21.23
C ASN A 126 -16.49 10.37 -20.99
N LYS A 127 -15.35 10.52 -20.30
CA LYS A 127 -14.48 9.38 -20.02
C LYS A 127 -15.03 8.61 -18.81
N PRO A 128 -15.23 7.29 -18.90
CA PRO A 128 -15.60 6.49 -17.75
C PRO A 128 -14.51 6.60 -16.67
N ILE A 129 -14.94 6.56 -15.41
CA ILE A 129 -14.05 6.57 -14.24
C ILE A 129 -13.04 5.42 -14.34
N ASP A 130 -11.79 5.72 -14.00
CA ASP A 130 -10.71 4.74 -14.11
C ASP A 130 -10.94 3.56 -13.15
N PRO A 131 -10.71 2.31 -13.57
CA PRO A 131 -10.86 1.14 -12.71
C PRO A 131 -9.99 1.18 -11.46
N TRP A 132 -8.76 1.71 -11.55
CA TRP A 132 -7.88 1.85 -10.38
C TRP A 132 -8.37 2.95 -9.45
N PHE A 133 -8.97 4.02 -9.97
CA PHE A 133 -9.68 5.00 -9.15
C PHE A 133 -10.79 4.33 -8.34
N ILE A 134 -11.64 3.51 -8.98
CA ILE A 134 -12.70 2.76 -8.29
C ILE A 134 -12.12 1.86 -7.20
N THR A 135 -11.02 1.17 -7.47
CA THR A 135 -10.36 0.31 -6.48
C THR A 135 -9.80 1.11 -5.30
N GLY A 136 -9.08 2.21 -5.55
CA GLY A 136 -8.58 3.08 -4.50
C GLY A 136 -9.68 3.71 -3.66
N PHE A 137 -10.74 4.18 -4.30
CA PHE A 137 -11.91 4.73 -3.60
C PHE A 137 -12.64 3.67 -2.78
N THR A 138 -12.67 2.42 -3.26
CA THR A 138 -13.22 1.29 -2.50
C THR A 138 -12.35 0.94 -1.30
N ASP A 139 -11.02 0.95 -1.44
CA ASP A 139 -10.07 0.82 -0.33
C ASP A 139 -10.30 1.91 0.73
N ALA A 140 -10.77 3.09 0.33
CA ALA A 140 -11.16 4.15 1.27
C ALA A 140 -12.55 3.95 1.90
N GLU A 141 -13.61 3.89 1.10
CA GLU A 141 -15.02 4.06 1.55
C GLU A 141 -15.92 2.84 1.31
N GLY A 142 -15.43 1.86 0.56
CA GLY A 142 -16.18 0.63 0.27
C GLY A 142 -16.25 -0.35 1.43
N SER A 143 -17.22 -1.27 1.39
CA SER A 143 -17.35 -2.36 2.35
C SER A 143 -18.02 -3.59 1.72
N PHE A 144 -17.46 -4.76 2.04
CA PHE A 144 -17.99 -6.07 1.67
C PHE A 144 -18.58 -6.72 2.92
N LYS A 145 -19.90 -6.97 2.93
CA LYS A 145 -20.62 -7.45 4.11
C LYS A 145 -21.42 -8.69 3.79
N VAL A 146 -21.59 -9.55 4.78
CA VAL A 146 -22.57 -10.64 4.75
C VAL A 146 -23.48 -10.48 5.96
N HIS A 147 -24.78 -10.40 5.71
CA HIS A 147 -25.80 -10.35 6.76
C HIS A 147 -26.48 -11.71 6.86
N LEU A 148 -26.57 -12.22 8.09
CA LEU A 148 -27.34 -13.41 8.41
C LEU A 148 -28.63 -12.97 9.09
N GLU A 149 -29.75 -13.23 8.43
CA GLU A 149 -31.08 -12.87 8.92
C GLU A 149 -31.83 -14.13 9.30
N LYS A 150 -32.25 -14.23 10.57
CA LYS A 150 -33.09 -15.32 11.05
C LYS A 150 -34.54 -15.03 10.69
N ASN A 151 -35.19 -15.96 10.01
CA ASN A 151 -36.61 -15.94 9.75
C ASN A 151 -37.21 -17.26 10.23
N GLN A 152 -37.87 -17.22 11.40
CA GLN A 152 -38.31 -18.42 12.13
C GLN A 152 -37.13 -19.36 12.35
N ASP A 153 -37.19 -20.58 11.81
CA ASP A 153 -36.15 -21.61 11.94
C ASP A 153 -35.14 -21.61 10.78
N LYS A 154 -35.28 -20.70 9.81
CA LYS A 154 -34.40 -20.62 8.64
C LYS A 154 -33.53 -19.38 8.68
N TRP A 155 -32.30 -19.51 8.20
CA TRP A 155 -31.37 -18.40 8.05
C TRP A 155 -31.27 -17.99 6.59
N ARG A 156 -31.30 -16.69 6.34
CA ARG A 156 -31.02 -16.10 5.01
C ARG A 156 -29.64 -15.46 5.03
N VAL A 157 -28.79 -15.85 4.10
CA VAL A 157 -27.47 -15.26 3.89
C VAL A 157 -27.59 -14.18 2.82
N ARG A 158 -27.23 -12.94 3.17
CA ARG A 158 -27.35 -11.79 2.27
C ARG A 158 -26.00 -11.09 2.08
N PRO A 159 -25.26 -11.41 1.01
CA PRO A 159 -24.07 -10.65 0.64
C PRO A 159 -24.46 -9.24 0.20
N ARG A 160 -23.61 -8.26 0.53
CA ARG A 160 -23.80 -6.86 0.19
C ARG A 160 -22.46 -6.15 -0.02
N PHE A 161 -22.25 -5.63 -1.21
CA PHE A 161 -21.28 -4.56 -1.44
C PHE A 161 -21.94 -3.20 -1.16
N GLN A 162 -21.22 -2.29 -0.53
CA GLN A 162 -21.74 -0.98 -0.16
C GLN A 162 -20.68 0.12 -0.21
N ILE A 163 -21.07 1.30 -0.69
CA ILE A 163 -20.38 2.57 -0.45
C ILE A 163 -21.40 3.53 0.18
N LYS A 164 -21.03 4.15 1.30
CA LYS A 164 -21.87 5.14 2.00
C LYS A 164 -21.10 6.45 2.06
N LEU A 165 -21.69 7.55 1.58
CA LEU A 165 -21.10 8.89 1.57
C LEU A 165 -22.07 9.91 2.15
N ASP A 166 -21.56 11.12 2.40
CA ASP A 166 -22.39 12.31 2.61
C ASP A 166 -23.22 12.61 1.35
N ILE A 167 -24.40 13.21 1.52
CA ILE A 167 -25.31 13.50 0.40
C ILE A 167 -24.69 14.42 -0.65
N ARG A 168 -23.73 15.27 -0.27
CA ARG A 168 -23.03 16.17 -1.21
C ARG A 168 -22.25 15.41 -2.29
N ASP A 169 -21.86 14.15 -2.03
CA ASP A 169 -21.16 13.27 -2.97
C ASP A 169 -22.10 12.33 -3.74
N LEU A 170 -23.41 12.60 -3.79
CA LEU A 170 -24.38 11.79 -4.54
C LEU A 170 -24.03 11.66 -6.03
N SER A 171 -23.48 12.70 -6.64
CA SER A 171 -23.03 12.67 -8.05
C SER A 171 -21.94 11.61 -8.26
N LEU A 172 -20.97 11.54 -7.35
CA LEU A 172 -19.90 10.52 -7.41
C LEU A 172 -20.47 9.11 -7.27
N LEU A 173 -21.45 8.87 -6.40
CA LEU A 173 -22.12 7.56 -6.34
C LEU A 173 -22.85 7.21 -7.64
N LYS A 174 -23.46 8.19 -8.32
CA LYS A 174 -24.09 7.97 -9.62
C LYS A 174 -23.07 7.60 -10.70
N GLU A 175 -21.89 8.24 -10.71
CA GLU A 175 -20.77 7.88 -11.59
C GLU A 175 -20.27 6.45 -11.32
N ILE A 176 -20.06 6.10 -10.04
CA ILE A 176 -19.63 4.73 -9.66
C ILE A 176 -20.69 3.69 -10.05
N LYS A 177 -21.98 3.99 -9.85
CA LYS A 177 -23.07 3.10 -10.30
C LYS A 177 -23.07 2.95 -11.82
N ALA A 178 -22.84 4.03 -12.58
CA ALA A 178 -22.75 3.97 -14.04
C ALA A 178 -21.56 3.11 -14.50
N TYR A 179 -20.40 3.22 -13.84
CA TYR A 179 -19.23 2.37 -14.08
C TYR A 179 -19.54 0.88 -13.97
N PHE A 180 -20.31 0.49 -12.94
CA PHE A 180 -20.77 -0.89 -12.76
C PHE A 180 -22.03 -1.22 -13.58
N ASN A 181 -22.20 -0.65 -14.78
CA ASN A 181 -23.33 -0.90 -15.68
C ASN A 181 -24.70 -0.69 -15.03
N HIS A 182 -24.81 0.31 -14.16
CA HIS A 182 -26.04 0.66 -13.46
C HIS A 182 -26.63 -0.42 -12.55
N ILE A 183 -25.85 -1.42 -12.11
CA ILE A 183 -26.30 -2.44 -11.15
C ILE A 183 -26.52 -1.87 -9.75
N GLY A 184 -27.36 -2.54 -8.96
CA GLY A 184 -27.68 -2.16 -7.59
C GLY A 184 -28.51 -0.88 -7.46
N SER A 185 -28.58 -0.33 -6.26
CA SER A 185 -29.44 0.83 -5.93
C SER A 185 -28.70 1.89 -5.12
N ILE A 186 -29.09 3.15 -5.30
CA ILE A 186 -28.69 4.26 -4.42
C ILE A 186 -29.90 4.66 -3.59
N ASN A 187 -29.74 4.66 -2.27
CA ASN A 187 -30.74 5.13 -1.32
C ASN A 187 -30.23 6.40 -0.64
N ILE A 188 -31.13 7.37 -0.44
CA ILE A 188 -30.84 8.64 0.22
C ILE A 188 -31.50 8.64 1.60
N TYR A 189 -30.75 9.03 2.62
CA TYR A 189 -31.20 9.11 4.01
C TYR A 189 -30.74 10.45 4.60
N ASN A 190 -31.61 11.46 4.62
CA ASN A 190 -31.32 12.80 5.13
C ASN A 190 -29.97 13.37 4.63
N LYS A 191 -28.88 13.22 5.41
CA LYS A 191 -27.52 13.72 5.10
C LYS A 191 -26.60 12.68 4.44
N GLU A 192 -27.08 11.48 4.16
CA GLU A 192 -26.27 10.38 3.65
C GLU A 192 -26.85 9.82 2.35
N CYS A 193 -25.98 9.33 1.48
CA CYS A 193 -26.36 8.52 0.33
C CYS A 193 -25.60 7.19 0.35
N VAL A 194 -26.28 6.11 -0.03
CA VAL A 194 -25.73 4.76 0.08
C VAL A 194 -25.97 3.97 -1.20
N TYR A 195 -24.89 3.64 -1.88
CA TYR A 195 -24.87 2.69 -2.99
C TYR A 195 -24.78 1.26 -2.45
N LYS A 196 -25.66 0.36 -2.89
CA LYS A 196 -25.74 -1.03 -2.45
C LYS A 196 -25.92 -1.97 -3.65
N VAL A 197 -25.14 -3.05 -3.68
CA VAL A 197 -25.33 -4.18 -4.60
C VAL A 197 -25.58 -5.43 -3.77
N ARG A 198 -26.67 -6.15 -4.05
CA ARG A 198 -27.18 -7.25 -3.20
C ARG A 198 -27.53 -8.52 -3.95
N SER A 199 -27.95 -8.43 -5.21
CA SER A 199 -28.27 -9.61 -6.02
C SER A 199 -27.00 -10.42 -6.28
N LEU A 200 -27.04 -11.74 -6.18
CA LEU A 200 -25.87 -12.61 -6.44
C LEU A 200 -25.30 -12.40 -7.84
N ASN A 201 -26.18 -12.24 -8.84
CA ASN A 201 -25.77 -11.98 -10.23
C ASN A 201 -25.03 -10.65 -10.37
N GLU A 202 -25.50 -9.60 -9.69
CA GLU A 202 -24.85 -8.28 -9.71
C GLU A 202 -23.55 -8.28 -8.89
N VAL A 203 -23.52 -9.00 -7.77
CA VAL A 203 -22.33 -9.16 -6.94
C VAL A 203 -21.21 -9.87 -7.72
N ALA A 204 -21.53 -10.77 -8.64
CA ALA A 204 -20.53 -11.39 -9.51
C ALA A 204 -19.76 -10.35 -10.37
N ILE A 205 -20.43 -9.27 -10.80
CA ILE A 205 -19.78 -8.16 -11.53
C ILE A 205 -18.82 -7.40 -10.62
N ILE A 206 -19.22 -7.16 -9.37
CA ILE A 206 -18.36 -6.55 -8.34
C ILE A 206 -17.12 -7.42 -8.09
N ILE A 207 -17.30 -8.73 -7.93
CA ILE A 207 -16.19 -9.68 -7.75
C ILE A 207 -15.24 -9.66 -8.95
N SER A 208 -15.78 -9.70 -10.17
CA SER A 208 -14.97 -9.67 -11.40
C SER A 208 -14.10 -8.42 -11.50
N HIS A 209 -14.59 -7.26 -11.03
CA HIS A 209 -13.78 -6.04 -10.99
C HIS A 209 -12.60 -6.19 -10.02
N PHE A 210 -12.85 -6.61 -8.78
CA PHE A 210 -11.81 -6.67 -7.74
C PHE A 210 -10.86 -7.87 -7.86
N ASP A 211 -11.22 -8.89 -8.64
CA ASP A 211 -10.29 -9.94 -9.07
C ASP A 211 -9.27 -9.42 -10.09
N LYS A 212 -9.68 -8.47 -10.96
CA LYS A 212 -8.80 -7.83 -11.94
C LYS A 212 -8.02 -6.64 -11.36
N TYR A 213 -8.67 -5.83 -10.54
CA TYR A 213 -8.13 -4.61 -9.94
C TYR A 213 -8.11 -4.77 -8.42
N ILE A 214 -7.08 -5.48 -7.96
CA ILE A 214 -6.95 -5.98 -6.59
C ILE A 214 -6.90 -4.83 -5.56
N LEU A 215 -7.64 -5.00 -4.45
CA LEU A 215 -7.62 -4.09 -3.29
C LEU A 215 -6.28 -4.16 -2.54
N MET A 216 -5.84 -3.03 -2.01
CA MET A 216 -4.50 -2.87 -1.44
C MET A 216 -4.51 -2.77 0.09
N SER A 217 -5.63 -2.38 0.72
CA SER A 217 -5.76 -2.32 2.18
C SER A 217 -6.12 -3.68 2.79
N GLN A 218 -6.21 -3.77 4.13
CA GLN A 218 -6.79 -4.95 4.77
C GLN A 218 -8.21 -5.28 4.29
N LYS A 219 -8.93 -4.35 3.65
CA LYS A 219 -10.24 -4.62 3.04
C LYS A 219 -10.21 -5.75 2.01
N ARG A 220 -9.05 -6.01 1.40
CA ARG A 220 -8.87 -7.18 0.53
C ARG A 220 -9.17 -8.49 1.26
N ALA A 221 -8.79 -8.63 2.53
CA ALA A 221 -9.08 -9.85 3.28
C ALA A 221 -10.59 -10.02 3.49
N ASP A 222 -11.34 -8.93 3.73
CA ASP A 222 -12.80 -8.98 3.79
C ASP A 222 -13.42 -9.29 2.42
N PHE A 223 -12.84 -8.78 1.33
CA PHE A 223 -13.23 -9.13 -0.03
C PHE A 223 -13.00 -10.62 -0.35
N ASP A 224 -11.84 -11.17 0.03
CA ASP A 224 -11.51 -12.58 -0.22
C ASP A 224 -12.48 -13.51 0.53
N LEU A 225 -12.77 -13.22 1.81
CA LEU A 225 -13.76 -13.95 2.61
C LEU A 225 -15.18 -13.77 2.06
N PHE A 226 -15.54 -12.56 1.62
CA PHE A 226 -16.81 -12.27 0.96
C PHE A 226 -16.99 -13.11 -0.32
N LYS A 227 -15.95 -13.19 -1.17
CA LYS A 227 -15.94 -14.00 -2.39
C LYS A 227 -16.11 -15.49 -2.08
N LEU A 228 -15.46 -16.00 -1.03
CA LEU A 228 -15.64 -17.38 -0.59
C LEU A 228 -17.11 -17.68 -0.22
N ILE A 229 -17.77 -16.78 0.51
CA ILE A 229 -19.19 -16.94 0.84
C ILE A 229 -20.05 -16.90 -0.42
N VAL A 230 -19.84 -15.93 -1.32
CA VAL A 230 -20.63 -15.84 -2.56
C VAL A 230 -20.47 -17.09 -3.43
N ASN A 231 -19.26 -17.65 -3.52
CA ASN A 231 -19.03 -18.90 -4.25
C ASN A 231 -19.83 -20.07 -3.63
N LYS A 232 -19.90 -20.16 -2.30
CA LYS A 232 -20.73 -21.16 -1.60
C LYS A 232 -22.23 -20.97 -1.84
N LEU A 233 -22.69 -19.72 -1.97
CA LEU A 233 -24.08 -19.43 -2.30
C LEU A 233 -24.43 -19.87 -3.73
N ASN A 234 -23.47 -19.79 -4.65
CA ASN A 234 -23.66 -20.20 -6.03
C ASN A 234 -23.51 -21.73 -6.26
N SER A 235 -22.92 -22.48 -5.32
CA SER A 235 -22.70 -23.93 -5.46
C SER A 235 -23.84 -24.77 -4.89
N GLN A 236 -24.55 -25.52 -5.75
CA GLN A 236 -25.44 -26.66 -5.43
C GLN A 236 -26.30 -26.54 -4.15
N GLU A 237 -26.82 -25.34 -3.85
CA GLU A 237 -27.64 -25.09 -2.65
C GLU A 237 -27.04 -25.55 -1.31
N GLN A 238 -25.72 -25.78 -1.22
CA GLN A 238 -25.08 -26.33 -0.02
C GLN A 238 -25.28 -25.45 1.21
N HIS A 239 -25.44 -24.14 0.99
CA HIS A 239 -25.76 -23.15 2.02
C HIS A 239 -27.14 -23.34 2.68
N LEU A 240 -28.03 -24.17 2.12
CA LEU A 240 -29.31 -24.55 2.72
C LEU A 240 -29.16 -25.67 3.75
N THR A 241 -28.03 -26.38 3.74
CA THR A 241 -27.72 -27.38 4.77
C THR A 241 -27.19 -26.70 6.03
N TYR A 242 -27.37 -27.35 7.17
CA TYR A 242 -26.81 -26.87 8.44
C TYR A 242 -25.29 -26.71 8.37
N GLN A 243 -24.59 -27.71 7.82
CA GLN A 243 -23.14 -27.69 7.65
C GLN A 243 -22.69 -26.53 6.74
N GLY A 244 -23.34 -26.32 5.60
CA GLY A 244 -22.99 -25.21 4.71
C GLY A 244 -23.25 -23.84 5.33
N LEU A 245 -24.28 -23.72 6.16
CA LEU A 245 -24.55 -22.51 6.94
C LEU A 245 -23.47 -22.29 8.02
N GLU A 246 -23.07 -23.32 8.75
CA GLU A 246 -21.97 -23.25 9.73
C GLU A 246 -20.65 -22.79 9.10
N GLU A 247 -20.33 -23.29 7.90
CA GLU A 247 -19.15 -22.86 7.15
C GLU A 247 -19.24 -21.37 6.78
N ILE A 248 -20.40 -20.90 6.33
CA ILE A 248 -20.63 -19.48 6.04
C ILE A 248 -20.48 -18.63 7.31
N VAL A 249 -21.01 -19.10 8.44
CA VAL A 249 -20.91 -18.41 9.73
C VAL A 249 -19.44 -18.36 10.17
N SER A 250 -18.70 -19.46 10.07
CA SER A 250 -17.26 -19.54 10.35
C SER A 250 -16.44 -18.51 9.54
N ILE A 251 -16.75 -18.33 8.26
CA ILE A 251 -16.13 -17.29 7.42
C ILE A 251 -16.56 -15.90 7.88
N GLY A 252 -17.86 -15.70 8.11
CA GLY A 252 -18.45 -14.40 8.46
C GLY A 252 -17.97 -13.84 9.80
N VAL A 253 -17.62 -14.68 10.77
CA VAL A 253 -17.03 -14.25 12.05
C VAL A 253 -15.70 -13.51 11.84
N SER A 254 -14.94 -13.87 10.81
CA SER A 254 -13.63 -13.27 10.51
C SER A 254 -13.70 -12.04 9.61
N MET A 255 -14.91 -11.61 9.21
CA MET A 255 -15.14 -10.45 8.36
C MET A 255 -15.53 -9.21 9.17
N ASN A 256 -15.06 -8.03 8.76
CA ASN A 256 -15.42 -6.74 9.35
C ASN A 256 -15.32 -6.72 10.89
N LEU A 257 -16.44 -6.54 11.60
CA LEU A 257 -16.55 -6.54 13.07
C LEU A 257 -17.03 -7.90 13.62
N GLY A 258 -17.06 -8.93 12.79
CA GLY A 258 -17.66 -10.23 13.08
C GLY A 258 -19.20 -10.20 13.04
N LEU A 259 -19.80 -11.27 13.56
CA LEU A 259 -21.25 -11.50 13.54
C LEU A 259 -21.94 -10.98 14.80
N SER A 260 -23.26 -10.77 14.71
CA SER A 260 -24.07 -10.29 15.83
C SER A 260 -24.08 -11.28 17.01
N SER A 261 -24.44 -10.81 18.21
CA SER A 261 -24.64 -11.69 19.37
C SER A 261 -25.64 -12.80 19.07
N LEU A 262 -26.78 -12.46 18.45
CA LEU A 262 -27.79 -13.44 18.04
C LEU A 262 -27.21 -14.61 17.24
N VAL A 263 -26.33 -14.32 16.27
CA VAL A 263 -25.70 -15.39 15.49
C VAL A 263 -24.74 -16.19 16.36
N ARG A 264 -23.90 -15.54 17.18
CA ARG A 264 -22.96 -16.23 18.08
C ARG A 264 -23.66 -17.15 19.07
N ASP A 265 -24.82 -16.77 19.59
CA ASP A 265 -25.59 -17.57 20.54
C ASP A 265 -26.20 -18.82 19.88
N ASN A 266 -26.56 -18.74 18.60
CA ASN A 266 -27.07 -19.89 17.83
C ASN A 266 -25.96 -20.79 17.27
N PHE A 267 -24.70 -20.34 17.31
CA PHE A 267 -23.54 -21.01 16.73
C PHE A 267 -22.30 -20.91 17.65
N SER A 268 -22.45 -21.36 18.90
CA SER A 268 -21.47 -21.12 19.98
C SER A 268 -20.14 -21.86 19.84
N ASN A 269 -20.10 -22.98 19.10
CA ASN A 269 -18.91 -23.83 18.95
C ASN A 269 -18.16 -23.60 17.63
N ILE A 270 -18.41 -22.49 16.93
CA ILE A 270 -17.78 -22.23 15.64
C ILE A 270 -16.32 -21.80 15.80
N ILE A 271 -15.45 -22.49 15.07
CA ILE A 271 -14.05 -22.10 14.89
C ILE A 271 -13.97 -21.14 13.70
N PRO A 272 -13.55 -19.87 13.87
CA PRO A 272 -13.48 -18.91 12.77
C PRO A 272 -12.41 -19.26 11.74
N VAL A 273 -12.68 -19.02 10.46
CA VAL A 273 -11.67 -19.13 9.40
C VAL A 273 -10.55 -18.12 9.63
N ALA A 274 -9.30 -18.51 9.44
CA ALA A 274 -8.18 -17.57 9.57
C ALA A 274 -8.31 -16.41 8.57
N ARG A 275 -8.29 -15.17 9.07
CA ARG A 275 -8.36 -13.97 8.23
C ARG A 275 -7.07 -13.86 7.39
N PRO A 276 -7.15 -13.72 6.05
CA PRO A 276 -5.99 -13.50 5.21
C PRO A 276 -5.19 -12.26 5.63
N LEU A 277 -3.86 -12.33 5.51
CA LEU A 277 -2.99 -11.18 5.71
C LEU A 277 -2.60 -10.57 4.38
N VAL A 278 -2.86 -9.28 4.22
CA VAL A 278 -2.38 -8.49 3.08
C VAL A 278 -0.99 -7.97 3.42
N LYS A 279 0.01 -8.31 2.61
CA LYS A 279 1.43 -7.92 2.80
C LYS A 279 2.05 -7.52 1.47
N ASN A 280 3.18 -6.80 1.52
CA ASN A 280 3.98 -6.42 0.35
C ASN A 280 3.14 -5.63 -0.68
N ILE A 281 2.42 -4.62 -0.19
CA ILE A 281 1.54 -3.80 -1.02
C ILE A 281 2.38 -3.06 -2.07
N VAL A 282 2.00 -3.23 -3.34
CA VAL A 282 2.56 -2.47 -4.47
C VAL A 282 1.39 -1.81 -5.18
N ILE A 283 1.33 -0.48 -5.12
CA ILE A 283 0.30 0.27 -5.83
C ILE A 283 0.66 0.27 -7.33
N PRO A 284 -0.19 -0.32 -8.19
CA PRO A 284 0.15 -0.56 -9.58
C PRO A 284 -0.09 0.68 -10.46
N ASP A 285 -0.96 1.59 -10.02
CA ASP A 285 -1.39 2.74 -10.83
C ASP A 285 -1.63 4.00 -9.96
N PRO A 286 -1.16 5.18 -10.38
CA PRO A 286 -1.44 6.45 -9.72
C PRO A 286 -2.93 6.79 -9.53
N GLU A 287 -3.83 6.33 -10.40
CA GLU A 287 -5.27 6.53 -10.27
C GLU A 287 -5.82 5.88 -8.99
N TRP A 288 -5.20 4.80 -8.51
CA TRP A 288 -5.54 4.23 -7.21
C TRP A 288 -5.32 5.26 -6.09
N ILE A 289 -4.23 6.04 -6.14
CA ILE A 289 -3.94 7.05 -5.11
C ILE A 289 -4.97 8.18 -5.19
N ALA A 290 -5.36 8.60 -6.40
CA ALA A 290 -6.42 9.58 -6.59
C ALA A 290 -7.75 9.11 -6.00
N GLY A 291 -8.13 7.85 -6.25
CA GLY A 291 -9.30 7.21 -5.65
C GLY A 291 -9.23 7.16 -4.13
N PHE A 292 -8.12 6.66 -3.58
CA PHE A 292 -7.93 6.52 -2.14
C PHE A 292 -7.96 7.86 -1.41
N VAL A 293 -7.31 8.88 -1.96
CA VAL A 293 -7.28 10.25 -1.41
C VAL A 293 -8.63 10.95 -1.57
N SER A 294 -9.42 10.61 -2.60
CA SER A 294 -10.81 11.11 -2.71
C SER A 294 -11.68 10.68 -1.53
N GLY A 295 -11.40 9.53 -0.90
CA GLY A 295 -12.07 9.13 0.36
C GLY A 295 -11.34 9.60 1.62
N LYS A 296 -10.06 9.23 1.77
CA LYS A 296 -9.26 9.41 3.02
C LYS A 296 -8.42 10.68 3.11
N GLY A 297 -8.33 11.44 2.03
CA GLY A 297 -7.50 12.64 1.93
C GLY A 297 -8.11 13.87 2.61
N SER A 298 -7.25 14.81 2.98
CA SER A 298 -7.64 16.13 3.48
C SER A 298 -6.63 17.19 3.05
N PHE A 299 -7.16 18.32 2.58
CA PHE A 299 -6.42 19.52 2.21
C PHE A 299 -6.73 20.61 3.22
N SER A 300 -5.73 21.09 3.94
CA SER A 300 -5.92 22.08 5.01
C SER A 300 -5.09 23.33 4.79
N ILE A 301 -5.70 24.47 5.11
CA ILE A 301 -5.06 25.77 5.20
C ILE A 301 -5.04 26.19 6.68
N TYR A 302 -3.89 26.56 7.20
CA TYR A 302 -3.75 27.30 8.43
C TYR A 302 -3.39 28.75 8.12
N ALA A 303 -4.23 29.67 8.57
CA ALA A 303 -4.03 31.11 8.42
C ALA A 303 -4.56 31.81 9.68
N SER A 304 -3.74 32.64 10.31
CA SER A 304 -4.07 33.35 11.55
C SER A 304 -4.93 34.60 11.31
N GLN A 305 -5.43 35.23 12.38
CA GLN A 305 -6.09 36.52 12.28
C GLN A 305 -5.16 37.66 11.82
N SER A 306 -3.91 37.69 12.33
CA SER A 306 -2.89 38.69 11.96
C SER A 306 -2.08 38.21 10.75
N VAL A 307 -1.71 39.17 9.89
CA VAL A 307 -0.89 38.98 8.69
C VAL A 307 0.57 38.65 9.05
N ASP A 308 1.03 39.09 10.21
CA ASP A 308 2.40 38.86 10.68
C ASP A 308 2.66 37.40 11.08
N LYS A 309 1.60 36.59 11.17
CA LYS A 309 1.70 35.17 11.51
C LYS A 309 1.67 34.32 10.23
N PRO A 310 2.45 33.21 10.21
CA PRO A 310 2.63 32.42 9.01
C PRO A 310 1.34 31.74 8.55
N VAL A 311 1.13 31.76 7.24
CA VAL A 311 0.20 30.88 6.54
C VAL A 311 0.91 29.56 6.25
N SER A 312 0.22 28.43 6.41
CA SER A 312 0.76 27.13 6.01
C SER A 312 -0.30 26.21 5.41
N LEU A 313 0.15 25.32 4.54
CA LEU A 313 -0.67 24.30 3.91
C LEU A 313 -0.31 22.92 4.48
N SER A 314 -1.28 22.03 4.60
CA SER A 314 -1.00 20.61 4.85
C SER A 314 -1.88 19.70 4.02
N PHE A 315 -1.26 18.71 3.39
CA PHE A 315 -1.93 17.55 2.82
C PHE A 315 -1.84 16.38 3.81
N ARG A 316 -2.97 15.72 4.08
CA ARG A 316 -3.06 14.60 5.01
C ARG A 316 -3.84 13.46 4.41
N VAL A 317 -3.44 12.23 4.71
CA VAL A 317 -4.22 11.02 4.45
C VAL A 317 -4.39 10.27 5.76
N PHE A 318 -5.64 10.01 6.13
CA PHE A 318 -5.99 9.33 7.37
C PHE A 318 -6.35 7.88 7.09
N HIS A 319 -5.74 6.95 7.82
CA HIS A 319 -6.16 5.55 7.78
C HIS A 319 -6.57 5.10 9.17
N TYR A 320 -7.84 4.71 9.28
CA TYR A 320 -8.46 4.25 10.51
C TYR A 320 -8.72 2.76 10.38
N GLU A 321 -7.84 1.94 10.95
CA GLU A 321 -8.07 0.51 11.08
C GLU A 321 -7.66 0.03 12.46
N LEU A 322 -8.47 -0.87 13.02
CA LEU A 322 -8.25 -1.49 14.32
C LEU A 322 -7.01 -2.41 14.23
N GLY A 323 -5.85 -1.83 14.53
CA GLY A 323 -4.59 -2.56 14.67
C GLY A 323 -3.48 -2.03 13.77
N ALA A 324 -2.23 -2.16 14.24
CA ALA A 324 -1.01 -1.64 13.60
C ALA A 324 -0.64 -2.30 12.24
N LYS A 325 -1.56 -2.99 11.57
CA LYS A 325 -1.28 -3.87 10.43
C LYS A 325 -1.27 -3.16 9.07
N ASP A 326 -1.82 -1.95 8.98
CA ASP A 326 -1.92 -1.19 7.72
C ASP A 326 -1.03 0.05 7.65
N ASP A 327 -0.03 0.16 8.54
CA ASP A 327 0.95 1.23 8.44
C ASP A 327 1.81 1.12 7.16
N GLU A 328 1.92 -0.08 6.57
CA GLU A 328 2.60 -0.33 5.29
C GLU A 328 1.97 0.45 4.12
N LEU A 329 0.63 0.53 4.07
CA LEU A 329 -0.09 1.23 3.00
C LEU A 329 0.21 2.73 3.03
N LEU A 330 0.17 3.35 4.20
CA LEU A 330 0.53 4.75 4.32
C LEU A 330 2.03 4.95 4.08
N LYS A 331 2.91 4.09 4.65
CA LYS A 331 4.36 4.12 4.38
C LYS A 331 4.67 4.15 2.88
N PHE A 332 3.92 3.40 2.08
CA PHE A 332 4.02 3.43 0.63
C PHE A 332 3.82 4.85 0.07
N LEU A 333 2.85 5.63 0.54
CA LEU A 333 2.63 7.00 0.04
C LEU A 333 3.87 7.90 0.25
N GLY A 334 4.58 7.72 1.36
CA GLY A 334 5.81 8.45 1.64
C GLY A 334 6.95 8.06 0.71
N TYR A 335 7.05 6.77 0.35
CA TYR A 335 7.97 6.29 -0.67
C TYR A 335 7.59 6.79 -2.07
N PHE A 336 6.30 6.75 -2.41
CA PHE A 336 5.76 7.15 -3.70
C PHE A 336 5.98 8.64 -3.97
N PHE A 337 5.54 9.51 -3.07
CA PHE A 337 5.74 10.96 -3.20
C PHE A 337 7.18 11.38 -2.89
N ASN A 338 7.99 10.49 -2.28
CA ASN A 338 9.36 10.78 -1.84
C ASN A 338 9.40 12.08 -1.00
N CYS A 339 8.41 12.23 -0.10
CA CYS A 339 8.25 13.31 0.87
C CYS A 339 7.18 12.94 1.91
N GLY A 340 7.01 13.81 2.91
CA GLY A 340 6.03 13.61 3.98
C GLY A 340 6.54 12.78 5.15
N ASN A 341 5.72 12.73 6.20
CA ASN A 341 6.01 12.05 7.45
C ASN A 341 4.84 11.16 7.87
N PHE A 342 5.15 10.17 8.69
CA PHE A 342 4.19 9.25 9.31
C PHE A 342 4.04 9.56 10.78
N ASN A 343 2.81 9.84 11.18
CA ASN A 343 2.46 10.07 12.56
C ASN A 343 1.36 9.08 12.98
N TYR A 344 1.40 8.64 14.23
CA TYR A 344 0.24 7.99 14.85
C TYR A 344 -0.65 9.08 15.45
N HIS A 345 -1.96 8.88 15.35
CA HIS A 345 -2.91 9.66 16.14
C HIS A 345 -2.72 9.35 17.63
N GLU A 346 -3.12 10.27 18.52
CA GLU A 346 -2.84 10.19 19.96
C GLU A 346 -3.34 8.90 20.61
N ASP A 347 -4.51 8.41 20.16
CA ASP A 347 -5.13 7.16 20.61
C ASP A 347 -4.50 5.90 19.98
N LYS A 348 -3.52 6.05 19.08
CA LYS A 348 -2.87 4.98 18.29
C LYS A 348 -3.83 4.12 17.47
N LYS A 349 -5.08 4.57 17.26
CA LYS A 349 -6.09 3.87 16.45
C LYS A 349 -6.11 4.32 15.00
N ALA A 350 -5.38 5.38 14.69
CA ALA A 350 -5.23 5.90 13.34
C ALA A 350 -3.78 6.23 13.03
N VAL A 351 -3.43 6.07 11.76
CA VAL A 351 -2.15 6.51 11.21
C VAL A 351 -2.41 7.64 10.23
N ILE A 352 -1.53 8.63 10.22
CA ILE A 352 -1.64 9.83 9.41
C ILE A 352 -0.36 9.98 8.58
N PHE A 353 -0.52 9.97 7.27
CA PHE A 353 0.51 10.47 6.36
C PHE A 353 0.32 11.97 6.19
N VAL A 354 1.39 12.76 6.34
CA VAL A 354 1.29 14.22 6.30
C VAL A 354 2.45 14.89 5.55
N ILE A 355 2.11 15.82 4.67
CA ILE A 355 3.05 16.69 3.97
C ILE A 355 2.73 18.14 4.35
N ARG A 356 3.75 18.87 4.83
CA ARG A 356 3.65 20.30 5.23
C ARG A 356 4.66 21.20 4.54
N LYS A 357 5.76 20.65 4.02
CA LYS A 357 6.78 21.44 3.33
C LYS A 357 6.16 22.01 2.06
N PHE A 358 6.10 23.35 1.97
CA PHE A 358 5.44 24.03 0.86
C PHE A 358 6.01 23.62 -0.50
N GLU A 359 7.33 23.48 -0.61
CA GLU A 359 7.99 23.02 -1.84
C GLU A 359 7.51 21.62 -2.28
N ASP A 360 7.35 20.67 -1.36
CA ASP A 360 6.82 19.34 -1.69
C ASP A 360 5.34 19.42 -2.10
N ILE A 361 4.56 20.26 -1.43
CA ILE A 361 3.15 20.51 -1.78
C ILE A 361 3.05 21.06 -3.21
N ASN A 362 3.80 22.12 -3.49
CA ASN A 362 3.69 22.91 -4.71
C ASN A 362 4.26 22.17 -5.93
N HIS A 363 5.35 21.42 -5.78
CA HIS A 363 6.04 20.79 -6.91
C HIS A 363 5.80 19.29 -7.03
N LYS A 364 5.13 18.65 -6.07
CA LYS A 364 4.81 17.21 -6.15
C LYS A 364 3.32 16.95 -6.01
N ILE A 365 2.69 17.46 -4.95
CA ILE A 365 1.30 17.09 -4.62
C ILE A 365 0.28 17.77 -5.53
N ILE A 366 0.40 19.07 -5.76
CA ILE A 366 -0.49 19.79 -6.67
C ILE A 366 -0.36 19.25 -8.11
N PRO A 367 0.84 19.13 -8.70
CA PRO A 367 1.00 18.58 -10.06
C PRO A 367 0.48 17.15 -10.17
N PHE A 368 0.64 16.33 -9.13
CA PHE A 368 0.12 14.96 -9.12
C PHE A 368 -1.40 14.93 -9.24
N PHE A 369 -2.13 15.71 -8.43
CA PHE A 369 -3.60 15.71 -8.44
C PHE A 369 -4.22 16.58 -9.53
N ASP A 370 -3.45 17.47 -10.16
CA ASP A 370 -3.84 18.09 -11.44
C ASP A 370 -3.84 17.07 -12.58
N LYS A 371 -2.90 16.11 -12.56
CA LYS A 371 -2.83 15.00 -13.53
C LYS A 371 -3.82 13.87 -13.22
N TYR A 372 -3.83 13.38 -11.98
CA TYR A 372 -4.66 12.28 -11.50
C TYR A 372 -5.74 12.85 -10.59
N LYS A 373 -6.89 13.17 -11.17
CA LYS A 373 -7.89 14.03 -10.52
C LYS A 373 -8.58 13.33 -9.36
N ILE A 374 -8.64 14.05 -8.24
CA ILE A 374 -9.56 13.74 -7.15
C ILE A 374 -10.99 13.95 -7.64
N LYS A 375 -11.94 13.14 -7.15
CA LYS A 375 -13.37 13.28 -7.49
C LYS A 375 -14.22 13.52 -6.23
N GLY A 376 -15.48 13.84 -6.47
CA GLY A 376 -16.41 14.27 -5.43
C GLY A 376 -16.18 15.72 -4.99
N VAL A 377 -16.85 16.13 -3.92
CA VAL A 377 -16.79 17.48 -3.34
C VAL A 377 -15.37 17.86 -2.93
N LYS A 378 -14.56 16.87 -2.55
CA LYS A 378 -13.15 17.06 -2.19
C LYS A 378 -12.32 17.63 -3.35
N TYR A 379 -12.75 17.46 -4.59
CA TYR A 379 -12.08 18.09 -5.73
C TYR A 379 -12.14 19.62 -5.63
N GLN A 380 -13.27 20.20 -5.22
CA GLN A 380 -13.36 21.65 -4.98
C GLN A 380 -12.46 22.09 -3.83
N ASP A 381 -12.34 21.28 -2.77
CA ASP A 381 -11.40 21.57 -1.67
C ASP A 381 -9.94 21.57 -2.14
N PHE A 382 -9.58 20.64 -3.02
CA PHE A 382 -8.27 20.61 -3.65
C PHE A 382 -8.01 21.84 -4.54
N LYS A 383 -9.00 22.28 -5.32
CA LYS A 383 -8.87 23.49 -6.16
C LYS A 383 -8.69 24.74 -5.32
N ASP A 384 -9.50 24.92 -4.28
CA ASP A 384 -9.39 26.04 -3.34
C ASP A 384 -8.04 26.04 -2.62
N TRP A 385 -7.59 24.87 -2.19
CA TRP A 385 -6.28 24.69 -1.56
C TRP A 385 -5.11 25.00 -2.51
N SER A 386 -5.23 24.60 -3.78
CA SER A 386 -4.24 24.90 -4.82
C SER A 386 -4.20 26.39 -5.16
N GLU A 387 -5.34 27.08 -5.10
CA GLU A 387 -5.38 28.54 -5.29
C GLU A 387 -4.66 29.27 -4.15
N ALA A 388 -4.89 28.86 -2.91
CA ALA A 388 -4.11 29.38 -1.78
C ALA A 388 -2.60 29.11 -1.93
N ALA A 389 -2.20 27.99 -2.53
CA ALA A 389 -0.80 27.69 -2.81
C ALA A 389 -0.17 28.71 -3.79
N LYS A 390 -0.90 29.11 -4.84
CA LYS A 390 -0.41 30.13 -5.79
C LYS A 390 -0.19 31.50 -5.13
N ILE A 391 -1.09 31.90 -4.22
CA ILE A 391 -0.93 33.14 -3.43
C ILE A 391 0.30 33.05 -2.52
N ILE A 392 0.61 31.86 -2.01
CA ILE A 392 1.82 31.63 -1.22
C ILE A 392 3.08 31.67 -2.10
N GLU A 393 3.03 31.04 -3.27
CA GLU A 393 4.12 30.99 -4.25
C GLU A 393 4.53 32.39 -4.72
N SER A 394 3.56 33.24 -5.06
CA SER A 394 3.79 34.62 -5.51
C SER A 394 4.20 35.59 -4.39
N LYS A 395 4.29 35.11 -3.14
CA LYS A 395 4.51 35.93 -1.93
C LYS A 395 3.39 36.93 -1.58
N ASN A 396 2.28 36.94 -2.32
CA ASN A 396 1.14 37.82 -2.04
C ASN A 396 0.45 37.55 -0.69
N HIS A 397 0.64 36.36 -0.11
CA HIS A 397 0.21 36.06 1.26
C HIS A 397 0.83 36.99 2.33
N LEU A 398 1.89 37.74 2.00
CA LEU A 398 2.50 38.74 2.88
C LEU A 398 1.78 40.10 2.83
N THR A 399 0.85 40.31 1.89
CA THR A 399 0.01 41.51 1.86
C THR A 399 -1.30 41.28 2.61
N GLN A 400 -1.93 42.36 3.06
CA GLN A 400 -3.21 42.29 3.77
C GLN A 400 -4.31 41.69 2.90
N GLU A 401 -4.32 42.01 1.60
CA GLU A 401 -5.28 41.53 0.61
C GLU A 401 -5.09 40.03 0.37
N GLY A 402 -3.87 39.58 0.07
CA GLY A 402 -3.59 38.17 -0.16
C GLY A 402 -3.84 37.30 1.07
N HIS A 403 -3.50 37.80 2.27
CA HIS A 403 -3.82 37.12 3.52
C HIS A 403 -5.34 37.00 3.75
N ASN A 404 -6.09 38.08 3.51
CA ASN A 404 -7.55 38.06 3.63
C ASN A 404 -8.19 37.10 2.63
N GLU A 405 -7.65 37.01 1.42
CA GLU A 405 -8.12 36.08 0.40
C GLU A 405 -7.90 34.62 0.80
N ILE A 406 -6.71 34.25 1.28
CA ILE A 406 -6.45 32.90 1.80
C ILE A 406 -7.42 32.56 2.94
N ARG A 407 -7.74 33.53 3.79
CA ARG A 407 -8.71 33.33 4.87
C ARG A 407 -10.13 33.15 4.37
N ARG A 408 -10.52 33.86 3.30
CA ARG A 408 -11.81 33.69 2.63
C ARG A 408 -11.92 32.30 2.03
N ILE A 409 -10.90 31.85 1.29
CA ILE A 409 -10.81 30.49 0.73
C ILE A 409 -10.97 29.45 1.86
N ARG A 410 -10.18 29.57 2.93
CA ARG A 410 -10.23 28.65 4.08
C ARG A 410 -11.62 28.55 4.71
N LYS A 411 -12.38 29.66 4.78
CA LYS A 411 -13.73 29.68 5.37
C LYS A 411 -14.79 29.01 4.49
N ASN A 412 -14.48 28.69 3.23
CA ASN A 412 -15.43 28.13 2.27
C ASN A 412 -15.04 26.71 1.81
N MET A 413 -14.01 26.09 2.41
CA MET A 413 -13.55 24.74 2.08
C MET A 413 -13.89 23.71 3.16
N ASN A 414 -13.79 22.43 2.82
CA ASN A 414 -13.98 21.27 3.70
C ASN A 414 -15.36 21.29 4.39
N SER A 415 -15.39 21.22 5.73
CA SER A 415 -16.61 21.21 6.55
C SER A 415 -17.41 22.52 6.49
N TYR A 416 -16.82 23.60 5.98
CA TYR A 416 -17.51 24.88 5.83
C TYR A 416 -18.14 25.06 4.44
N ARG A 417 -17.89 24.12 3.52
CA ARG A 417 -18.50 24.15 2.18
C ARG A 417 -19.98 23.79 2.27
N LEU A 418 -20.82 24.71 1.81
CA LEU A 418 -22.28 24.56 1.75
C LEU A 418 -22.71 23.50 0.74
#